data_AF-A0A154QZH8-F1
#
_entry.id   AF-A0A154QZH8-F1
#
_cell.length_a   1.000
_cell.length_b   1.000
_cell.length_c   1.000
_cell.angle_alpha   90.00
_cell.angle_beta   90.00
_cell.angle_gamma   90.00
#
_symmetry.space_group_name_H-M   'P 1'
#
loop_
_entity.id
_entity.type
_entity.pdbx_description
1 polymer ?
#
loop_
_entity_poly.entity_id
_entity_poly.type
_entity_poly.pdbx_seq_one_letter_code
_entity_poly.pdbx_strand_id
1 'polypeptide(L)'
;MYIFSLPAGSPRRIRTAMAMAALTLALAGCASVPPPNDSMNMAQSQLQMARDAGAADYAPVDLGFAQDKFQQAQTAMAERKYADAASLAEESRADAELAQAKARLGAARAQIQSKVQENTRLRREGEQLDQRDNAPAPAPSAPLPTQDMPAPASTVLSAPAGAGFQTVPETSQQPASNAQGGQP
;
A
#
# COMPACT_ATOMS: atom_id res chain seq x y z
N MET A 1 -70.80 -22.26 -9.57
CA MET A 1 -71.00 -21.17 -10.54
C MET A 1 -71.50 -19.94 -9.76
N TYR A 2 -70.59 -19.15 -9.16
CA TYR A 2 -70.96 -17.93 -8.44
C TYR A 2 -70.67 -16.73 -9.35
N ILE A 3 -71.75 -16.11 -9.83
CA ILE A 3 -71.74 -14.96 -10.72
C ILE A 3 -71.54 -13.72 -9.85
N PHE A 4 -70.39 -13.07 -9.99
CA PHE A 4 -70.03 -11.83 -9.34
C PHE A 4 -70.88 -10.70 -9.93
N SER A 5 -71.97 -10.33 -9.26
CA SER A 5 -72.77 -9.16 -9.62
C SER A 5 -71.99 -7.89 -9.25
N LEU A 6 -71.53 -7.13 -10.25
CA LEU A 6 -70.97 -5.80 -10.03
C LEU A 6 -72.09 -4.80 -9.75
N PRO A 7 -72.08 -4.08 -8.61
CA PRO A 7 -73.05 -3.02 -8.38
C PRO A 7 -72.75 -1.82 -9.28
N ALA A 8 -73.78 -1.29 -9.94
CA ALA A 8 -73.72 -0.05 -10.71
C ALA A 8 -73.50 1.15 -9.77
N GLY A 9 -72.24 1.44 -9.44
CA GLY A 9 -71.83 2.58 -8.64
C GLY A 9 -71.67 3.85 -9.47
N SER A 10 -72.23 4.97 -9.01
CA SER A 10 -72.06 6.30 -9.63
C SER A 10 -70.58 6.65 -9.86
N PRO A 11 -70.21 7.29 -10.99
CA PRO A 11 -68.81 7.57 -11.34
C PRO A 11 -68.10 8.47 -10.33
N ARG A 12 -68.84 9.30 -9.59
CA ARG A 12 -68.29 10.13 -8.50
C ARG A 12 -67.84 9.29 -7.30
N ARG A 13 -68.60 8.24 -6.93
CA ARG A 13 -68.24 7.33 -5.82
C ARG A 13 -67.07 6.42 -6.17
N ILE A 14 -66.98 6.00 -7.43
CA ILE A 14 -65.83 5.22 -7.93
C ILE A 14 -64.56 6.08 -7.91
N ARG A 15 -64.64 7.35 -8.34
CA ARG A 15 -63.50 8.29 -8.29
C ARG A 15 -63.04 8.58 -6.86
N THR A 16 -63.95 8.78 -5.92
CA THR A 16 -63.58 8.99 -4.50
C THR A 16 -63.00 7.74 -3.87
N ALA A 17 -63.50 6.54 -4.21
CA ALA A 17 -62.94 5.28 -3.73
C ALA A 17 -61.54 5.01 -4.30
N MET A 18 -61.32 5.28 -5.59
CA MET A 18 -60.00 5.23 -6.24
C MET A 18 -59.01 6.23 -5.60
N ALA A 19 -59.44 7.47 -5.35
CA ALA A 19 -58.60 8.48 -4.72
C ALA A 19 -58.22 8.09 -3.29
N MET A 20 -59.16 7.54 -2.51
CA MET A 20 -58.89 7.03 -1.16
C MET A 20 -57.96 5.81 -1.18
N ALA A 21 -58.13 4.88 -2.12
CA ALA A 21 -57.26 3.72 -2.28
C ALA A 21 -55.84 4.11 -2.75
N ALA A 22 -55.71 5.09 -3.63
CA ALA A 22 -54.42 5.64 -4.03
C ALA A 22 -53.71 6.34 -2.86
N LEU A 23 -54.46 7.06 -2.02
CA LEU A 23 -53.93 7.73 -0.84
C LEU A 23 -53.46 6.71 0.21
N THR A 24 -54.19 5.63 0.46
CA THR A 24 -53.75 4.58 1.41
C THR A 24 -52.57 3.76 0.89
N LEU A 25 -52.47 3.53 -0.43
CA LEU A 25 -51.31 2.85 -1.02
C LEU A 25 -50.04 3.71 -0.97
N ALA A 26 -50.18 5.03 -1.14
CA ALA A 26 -49.08 5.98 -0.94
C ALA A 26 -48.60 6.03 0.52
N LEU A 27 -49.51 5.90 1.50
CA LEU A 27 -49.14 5.83 2.92
C LEU A 27 -48.58 4.46 3.33
N ALA A 28 -49.05 3.36 2.72
CA ALA A 28 -48.55 2.02 3.00
C ALA A 28 -47.10 1.80 2.51
N GLY A 29 -46.65 2.55 1.50
CA GLY A 29 -45.27 2.49 1.00
C GLY A 29 -44.21 3.03 1.98
N CYS A 30 -44.60 3.81 2.98
CA CYS A 30 -43.67 4.36 3.99
C CYS A 30 -43.68 3.59 5.33
N ALA A 31 -44.56 2.61 5.52
CA ALA A 31 -44.68 1.88 6.79
C ALA A 31 -43.88 0.55 6.83
N SER A 32 -43.28 0.14 5.71
CA SER A 32 -42.61 -1.15 5.58
C SER A 32 -41.22 -1.03 4.95
N VAL A 33 -40.42 -0.05 5.39
CA VAL A 33 -38.98 -0.03 5.08
C VAL A 33 -38.31 -1.03 6.01
N PRO A 34 -37.82 -2.19 5.53
CA PRO A 34 -37.08 -3.11 6.37
C PRO A 34 -35.74 -2.50 6.81
N PRO A 35 -35.14 -2.94 7.93
CA PRO A 35 -33.83 -2.48 8.35
C PRO A 35 -32.77 -2.65 7.24
N PRO A 36 -32.01 -1.61 6.89
CA PRO A 36 -31.07 -1.60 5.76
C PRO A 36 -29.71 -2.24 6.11
N ASN A 37 -29.73 -3.47 6.60
CA ASN A 37 -28.53 -4.17 7.08
C ASN A 37 -27.44 -4.32 6.00
N ASP A 38 -27.84 -4.49 4.73
CA ASP A 38 -26.92 -4.63 3.61
C ASP A 38 -26.07 -3.36 3.43
N SER A 39 -26.70 -2.19 3.36
CA SER A 39 -26.00 -0.89 3.25
C SER A 39 -25.08 -0.63 4.45
N MET A 40 -25.52 -0.97 5.67
CA MET A 40 -24.72 -0.83 6.88
C MET A 40 -23.47 -1.72 6.83
N ASN A 41 -23.62 -2.97 6.39
CA ASN A 41 -22.50 -3.90 6.27
C ASN A 41 -21.53 -3.47 5.17
N MET A 42 -22.03 -2.98 4.03
CA MET A 42 -21.19 -2.45 2.96
C MET A 42 -20.37 -1.24 3.42
N ALA A 43 -21.00 -0.28 4.10
CA ALA A 43 -20.33 0.88 4.66
C ALA A 43 -19.26 0.49 5.68
N GLN A 44 -19.57 -0.44 6.58
CA GLN A 44 -18.62 -0.94 7.58
C GLN A 44 -17.41 -1.63 6.94
N SER A 45 -17.65 -2.51 5.95
CA SER A 45 -16.60 -3.19 5.20
C SER A 45 -15.70 -2.18 4.49
N GLN A 46 -16.30 -1.19 3.83
CA GLN A 46 -15.57 -0.16 3.10
C GLN A 46 -14.75 0.75 4.02
N LEU A 47 -15.27 1.10 5.20
CA LEU A 47 -14.51 1.78 6.25
C LEU A 47 -13.29 0.96 6.68
N GLN A 48 -13.43 -0.36 6.81
CA GLN A 48 -12.32 -1.22 7.15
C GLN A 48 -11.26 -1.26 6.05
N MET A 49 -11.67 -1.42 4.79
CA MET A 49 -10.74 -1.38 3.64
C MET A 49 -10.02 -0.03 3.52
N ALA A 50 -10.68 1.08 3.84
CA ALA A 50 -10.06 2.39 3.89
C ALA A 50 -9.00 2.48 5.00
N ARG A 51 -9.30 1.97 6.20
CA ARG A 51 -8.32 1.90 7.31
C ARG A 51 -7.13 1.03 6.96
N ASP A 52 -7.37 -0.16 6.40
CA ASP A 52 -6.34 -1.11 6.01
C ASP A 52 -5.45 -0.54 4.89
N ALA A 53 -6.00 0.31 4.03
CA ALA A 53 -5.24 1.05 3.01
C ALA A 53 -4.39 2.21 3.58
N GLY A 54 -4.42 2.47 4.89
CA GLY A 54 -3.68 3.56 5.53
C GLY A 54 -4.35 4.92 5.40
N ALA A 55 -5.67 4.99 5.26
CA ALA A 55 -6.37 6.26 5.11
C ALA A 55 -6.21 7.21 6.31
N ALA A 56 -5.89 6.69 7.50
CA ALA A 56 -5.59 7.53 8.66
C ALA A 56 -4.35 8.43 8.42
N ASP A 57 -3.36 7.95 7.68
CA ASP A 57 -2.11 8.69 7.42
C ASP A 57 -2.21 9.57 6.18
N TYR A 58 -2.86 9.06 5.13
CA TYR A 58 -2.86 9.67 3.80
C TYR A 58 -4.14 10.43 3.44
N ALA A 59 -5.26 10.16 4.12
CA ALA A 59 -6.58 10.78 3.87
C ALA A 59 -7.43 10.93 5.15
N PRO A 60 -6.90 11.52 6.25
CA PRO A 60 -7.57 11.51 7.55
C PRO A 60 -8.92 12.23 7.55
N VAL A 61 -9.04 13.30 6.76
CA VAL A 61 -10.26 14.12 6.68
C VAL A 61 -11.41 13.32 6.04
N ASP A 62 -11.16 12.68 4.90
CA ASP A 62 -12.17 11.87 4.22
C ASP A 62 -12.57 10.65 5.05
N LEU A 63 -11.59 10.00 5.72
CA LEU A 63 -11.86 8.90 6.63
C LEU A 63 -12.70 9.36 7.83
N GLY A 64 -12.46 10.56 8.36
CA GLY A 64 -13.28 11.16 9.42
C GLY A 64 -14.72 11.37 8.99
N PHE A 65 -14.95 11.97 7.81
CA PHE A 65 -16.31 12.13 7.28
C PHE A 65 -17.05 10.80 7.11
N ALA A 66 -16.37 9.78 6.60
CA ALA A 66 -16.95 8.45 6.47
C ALA A 66 -17.36 7.87 7.84
N GLN A 67 -16.53 8.02 8.87
CA GLN A 67 -16.81 7.54 10.22
C GLN A 67 -17.97 8.30 10.88
N ASP A 68 -17.97 9.62 10.75
CA ASP A 68 -19.03 10.47 11.32
C ASP A 68 -20.39 10.15 10.70
N LYS A 69 -20.45 9.98 9.37
CA LYS A 69 -21.68 9.57 8.69
C LYS A 69 -22.13 8.16 9.07
N PHE A 70 -21.19 7.22 9.23
CA PHE A 70 -21.54 5.88 9.71
C PHE A 70 -22.10 5.90 11.14
N GLN A 71 -21.56 6.75 12.00
CA GLN A 71 -22.08 6.93 13.36
C GLN A 71 -23.49 7.53 13.35
N GLN A 72 -23.74 8.49 12.46
CA GLN A 72 -25.10 9.02 12.24
C GLN A 72 -26.04 7.94 11.69
N ALA A 73 -25.58 7.10 10.76
CA ALA A 73 -26.34 5.98 10.23
C ALA A 73 -26.72 4.98 11.33
N GLN A 74 -25.79 4.63 12.22
CA GLN A 74 -26.05 3.77 13.39
C GLN A 74 -27.07 4.40 14.35
N THR A 75 -27.01 5.71 14.52
CA THR A 75 -27.98 6.45 15.35
C THR A 75 -29.38 6.41 14.71
N ALA A 76 -29.48 6.66 13.40
CA ALA A 76 -30.73 6.55 12.65
C ALA A 76 -31.29 5.12 12.66
N MET A 77 -30.42 4.09 12.58
CA MET A 77 -30.82 2.68 12.76
C MET A 77 -31.45 2.43 14.13
N ALA A 78 -30.83 2.94 15.21
CA ALA A 78 -31.34 2.80 16.56
C ALA A 78 -32.69 3.53 16.76
N GLU A 79 -32.86 4.67 16.11
CA GLU A 79 -34.11 5.45 16.08
C GLU A 79 -35.16 4.88 15.11
N ARG A 80 -34.86 3.76 14.42
CA ARG A 80 -35.72 3.11 13.41
C ARG A 80 -36.03 4.01 12.20
N LYS A 81 -35.20 5.01 11.94
CA LYS A 81 -35.21 5.86 10.75
C LYS A 81 -34.44 5.17 9.62
N TYR A 82 -35.01 4.07 9.11
CA TYR A 82 -34.32 3.16 8.20
C TYR A 82 -33.96 3.79 6.85
N ALA A 83 -34.77 4.70 6.31
CA ALA A 83 -34.44 5.42 5.08
C ALA A 83 -33.22 6.34 5.27
N ASP A 84 -33.19 7.12 6.36
CA ASP A 84 -32.07 8.00 6.69
C ASP A 84 -30.80 7.19 6.96
N ALA A 85 -30.92 6.08 7.69
CA ALA A 85 -29.83 5.16 7.94
C ALA A 85 -29.20 4.62 6.64
N ALA A 86 -30.04 4.21 5.68
CA ALA A 86 -29.56 3.71 4.39
C ALA A 86 -28.82 4.81 3.60
N SER A 87 -29.36 6.03 3.57
CA SER A 87 -28.71 7.17 2.89
C SER A 87 -27.35 7.50 3.53
N LEU A 88 -27.33 7.63 4.85
CA LEU A 88 -26.11 7.95 5.60
C LEU A 88 -25.05 6.84 5.47
N ALA A 89 -25.46 5.57 5.45
CA ALA A 89 -24.56 4.45 5.23
C ALA A 89 -23.96 4.49 3.82
N GLU A 90 -24.75 4.79 2.80
CA GLU A 90 -24.28 4.90 1.42
C GLU A 90 -23.32 6.09 1.24
N GLU A 91 -23.62 7.24 1.84
CA GLU A 91 -22.72 8.39 1.85
C GLU A 91 -21.41 8.07 2.59
N SER A 92 -21.49 7.39 3.73
CA SER A 92 -20.32 6.91 4.47
C SER A 92 -19.46 5.97 3.61
N ARG A 93 -20.11 5.05 2.87
CA ARG A 93 -19.43 4.13 1.96
C ARG A 93 -18.67 4.89 0.88
N ALA A 94 -19.31 5.86 0.22
CA ALA A 94 -18.68 6.69 -0.81
C ALA A 94 -17.49 7.50 -0.27
N ASP A 95 -17.62 8.10 0.92
CA ASP A 95 -16.51 8.81 1.57
C ASP A 95 -15.35 7.86 1.92
N ALA A 96 -15.66 6.65 2.38
CA ALA A 96 -14.65 5.63 2.68
C ALA A 96 -13.95 5.11 1.42
N GLU A 97 -14.66 4.96 0.29
CA GLU A 97 -14.05 4.65 -1.01
C GLU A 97 -13.08 5.76 -1.45
N LEU A 98 -13.50 7.02 -1.30
CA LEU A 98 -12.65 8.18 -1.59
C LEU A 98 -11.39 8.18 -0.71
N ALA A 99 -11.56 7.97 0.59
CA ALA A 99 -10.46 7.88 1.55
C ALA A 99 -9.49 6.74 1.19
N GLN A 100 -10.01 5.56 0.86
CA GLN A 100 -9.22 4.41 0.42
C GLN A 100 -8.42 4.72 -0.85
N ALA A 101 -9.06 5.33 -1.87
CA ALA A 101 -8.41 5.66 -3.12
C ALA A 101 -7.28 6.69 -2.92
N LYS A 102 -7.53 7.73 -2.12
CA LYS A 102 -6.53 8.72 -1.73
C LYS A 102 -5.39 8.08 -0.93
N ALA A 103 -5.70 7.13 -0.05
CA ALA A 103 -4.70 6.43 0.73
C ALA A 103 -3.75 5.60 -0.12
N ARG A 104 -4.31 4.79 -1.04
CA ARG A 104 -3.52 4.02 -2.01
C ARG A 104 -2.65 4.92 -2.87
N LEU A 105 -3.17 6.07 -3.31
CA LEU A 105 -2.40 7.05 -4.07
C LEU A 105 -1.25 7.66 -3.25
N GLY A 106 -1.51 8.03 -2.00
CA GLY A 106 -0.51 8.56 -1.06
C GLY A 106 0.61 7.55 -0.82
N ALA A 107 0.24 6.30 -0.49
CA ALA A 107 1.19 5.20 -0.30
C ALA A 107 2.03 4.92 -1.56
N ALA A 108 1.39 4.89 -2.74
CA ALA A 108 2.10 4.70 -4.00
C ALA A 108 3.11 5.82 -4.27
N ARG A 109 2.74 7.09 -4.01
CA ARG A 109 3.65 8.23 -4.15
C ARG A 109 4.84 8.13 -3.20
N ALA A 110 4.62 7.75 -1.94
CA ALA A 110 5.69 7.55 -0.98
C ALA A 110 6.66 6.44 -1.43
N GLN A 111 6.13 5.31 -1.92
CA GLN A 111 6.94 4.23 -2.47
C GLN A 111 7.76 4.66 -3.70
N ILE A 112 7.16 5.44 -4.61
CA ILE A 112 7.88 5.97 -5.78
C ILE A 112 9.02 6.87 -5.33
N GLN A 113 8.79 7.78 -4.37
CA GLN A 113 9.84 8.67 -3.86
C GLN A 113 10.99 7.88 -3.23
N SER A 114 10.70 6.88 -2.41
CA SER A 114 11.72 6.00 -1.83
C SER A 114 12.53 5.29 -2.92
N LYS A 115 11.87 4.70 -3.92
CA LYS A 115 12.57 4.03 -5.04
C LYS A 115 13.42 4.99 -5.87
N VAL A 116 12.97 6.22 -6.09
CA VAL A 116 13.74 7.25 -6.81
C VAL A 116 14.97 7.65 -6.01
N GLN A 117 14.86 7.81 -4.70
CA GLN A 117 16.00 8.12 -3.83
C GLN A 117 17.03 6.98 -3.87
N GLU A 118 16.57 5.73 -3.75
CA GLU A 118 17.46 4.55 -3.87
C GLU A 118 18.13 4.46 -5.23
N ASN A 119 17.38 4.67 -6.33
CA ASN A 119 17.97 4.64 -7.67
C ASN A 119 19.03 5.74 -7.85
N THR A 120 18.76 6.94 -7.31
CA THR A 120 19.71 8.05 -7.35
C THR A 120 20.95 7.77 -6.52
N ARG A 121 20.80 7.14 -5.35
CA ARG A 121 21.92 6.71 -4.50
C ARG A 121 22.80 5.71 -5.25
N LEU A 122 22.21 4.66 -5.82
CA LEU A 122 22.93 3.64 -6.58
C LEU A 122 23.65 4.22 -7.81
N ARG A 123 23.04 5.18 -8.51
CA ARG A 123 23.69 5.88 -9.64
C ARG A 123 24.94 6.64 -9.20
N ARG A 124 24.85 7.39 -8.11
CA ARG A 124 26.01 8.14 -7.56
C ARG A 124 27.11 7.20 -7.08
N GLU A 125 26.76 6.06 -6.50
CA GLU A 125 27.73 5.04 -6.09
C GLU A 125 28.45 4.46 -7.32
N GLY A 126 27.71 4.15 -8.40
CA GLY A 126 28.30 3.73 -9.68
C GLY A 126 29.26 4.76 -10.27
N GLU A 127 28.85 6.03 -10.35
CA GLU A 127 29.68 7.13 -10.85
C GLU A 127 30.97 7.31 -10.03
N GLN A 128 30.90 7.14 -8.71
CA GLN A 128 32.07 7.20 -7.83
C GLN A 128 33.02 6.02 -8.06
N LEU A 129 32.51 4.81 -8.28
CA LEU A 129 33.34 3.65 -8.59
C LEU A 129 34.05 3.84 -9.94
N ASP A 130 33.32 4.30 -10.96
CA ASP A 130 33.90 4.61 -12.28
C ASP A 130 35.00 5.68 -12.19
N GLN A 131 34.81 6.71 -11.36
CA GLN A 131 35.82 7.76 -11.13
C GLN A 131 37.02 7.26 -10.34
N ARG A 132 36.86 6.28 -9.45
CA ARG A 132 37.98 5.65 -8.74
C ARG A 132 38.81 4.79 -9.69
N ASP A 133 38.17 4.05 -10.58
CA ASP A 133 38.85 3.22 -11.59
C ASP A 133 39.51 4.07 -12.69
N ASN A 134 38.91 5.22 -13.03
CA ASN A 134 39.43 6.14 -14.05
C ASN A 134 40.26 7.31 -13.45
N ALA A 135 40.57 7.28 -12.16
CA ALA A 135 41.47 8.25 -11.56
C ALA A 135 42.85 8.09 -12.21
N PRO A 136 43.47 9.17 -12.73
CA PRO A 136 44.84 9.09 -13.22
C PRO A 136 45.69 8.49 -12.12
N ALA A 137 46.42 7.41 -12.41
CA ALA A 137 47.41 6.87 -11.49
C ALA A 137 48.21 8.04 -10.92
N PRO A 138 48.43 8.12 -9.60
CA PRO A 138 49.24 9.20 -9.04
C PRO A 138 50.52 9.25 -9.89
N ALA A 139 50.76 10.40 -10.53
CA ALA A 139 51.90 10.57 -11.41
C ALA A 139 53.11 9.97 -10.70
N PRO A 140 53.94 9.14 -11.38
CA PRO A 140 55.08 8.52 -10.73
C PRO A 140 55.84 9.64 -10.05
N SER A 141 55.86 9.61 -8.71
CA SER A 141 56.52 10.61 -7.90
C SER A 141 57.89 10.80 -8.53
N ALA A 142 58.17 12.02 -8.99
CA ALA A 142 59.51 12.37 -9.46
C ALA A 142 60.51 11.79 -8.43
N PRO A 143 61.61 11.17 -8.88
CA PRO A 143 62.54 10.51 -7.97
C PRO A 143 62.83 11.45 -6.81
N LEU A 144 62.59 10.97 -5.59
CA LEU A 144 62.96 11.65 -4.36
C LEU A 144 64.36 12.22 -4.57
N PRO A 145 64.62 13.52 -4.28
CA PRO A 145 65.98 14.04 -4.37
C PRO A 145 66.85 13.13 -3.52
N THR A 146 67.82 12.48 -4.17
CA THR A 146 68.80 11.58 -3.57
C THR A 146 69.56 12.40 -2.55
N GLN A 147 69.08 12.40 -1.31
CA GLN A 147 69.79 13.01 -0.21
C GLN A 147 70.85 11.99 0.19
N ASP A 148 72.11 12.33 -0.09
CA ASP A 148 73.30 11.58 0.31
C ASP A 148 73.20 11.15 1.78
N MET A 149 72.81 9.89 2.00
CA MET A 149 73.01 9.22 3.28
C MET A 149 74.38 8.54 3.23
N PRO A 150 75.30 8.86 4.15
CA PRO A 150 76.52 8.07 4.30
C PRO A 150 76.13 6.65 4.72
N ALA A 151 76.68 5.66 4.01
CA ALA A 151 76.43 4.25 4.27
C ALA A 151 76.76 3.88 5.73
N PRO A 152 75.88 3.16 6.46
CA PRO A 152 76.29 2.51 7.69
C PRO A 152 77.30 1.41 7.35
N ALA A 153 78.37 1.35 8.14
CA ALA A 153 79.47 0.41 7.94
C ALA A 153 78.97 -1.05 7.84
N SER A 154 79.49 -1.76 6.83
CA SER A 154 79.22 -3.15 6.52
C SER A 154 79.30 -4.04 7.77
N THR A 155 78.15 -4.57 8.20
CA THR A 155 78.11 -5.66 9.18
C THR A 155 78.38 -6.97 8.44
N VAL A 156 79.50 -7.59 8.79
CA VAL A 156 79.99 -8.86 8.28
C VAL A 156 78.97 -9.99 8.49
N LEU A 157 78.74 -10.76 7.42
CA LEU A 157 77.87 -11.93 7.38
C LEU A 157 78.53 -13.11 8.13
N SER A 158 78.06 -13.41 9.34
CA SER A 158 78.34 -14.69 10.00
C SER A 158 77.32 -15.74 9.55
N ALA A 159 77.80 -16.77 8.84
CA ALA A 159 77.04 -17.95 8.50
C ALA A 159 76.95 -18.92 9.70
N PRO A 160 75.81 -19.61 9.88
CA PRO A 160 75.83 -20.98 10.36
C PRO A 160 75.37 -21.93 9.25
N ALA A 161 76.08 -23.05 9.17
CA ALA A 161 75.79 -24.15 8.27
C ALA A 161 74.52 -24.90 8.69
N GLY A 162 73.77 -25.38 7.69
CA GLY A 162 73.04 -26.64 7.82
C GLY A 162 71.54 -26.60 7.53
N ALA A 163 71.15 -27.52 6.64
CA ALA A 163 69.85 -28.17 6.52
C ALA A 163 68.76 -27.53 5.64
N GLY A 164 68.57 -28.18 4.47
CA GLY A 164 67.23 -28.63 4.09
C GLY A 164 66.55 -27.89 2.95
N PHE A 165 66.64 -28.43 1.74
CA PHE A 165 65.66 -28.17 0.70
C PHE A 165 64.29 -28.71 1.15
N GLN A 166 63.24 -27.89 1.07
CA GLN A 166 61.86 -28.36 1.14
C GLN A 166 61.03 -27.68 0.05
N THR A 167 60.58 -28.52 -0.87
CA THR A 167 59.71 -28.23 -2.01
C THR A 167 58.34 -27.75 -1.53
N VAL A 168 57.87 -26.62 -2.05
CA VAL A 168 56.51 -26.11 -1.78
C VAL A 168 55.53 -26.80 -2.74
N PRO A 169 54.42 -27.39 -2.27
CA PRO A 169 53.39 -27.93 -3.14
C PRO A 169 52.47 -26.82 -3.67
N GLU A 170 52.19 -26.92 -4.95
CA GLU A 170 51.21 -26.15 -5.72
C GLU A 170 49.80 -26.37 -5.13
N THR A 171 49.20 -25.34 -4.52
CA THR A 171 47.78 -25.34 -4.16
C THR A 171 47.04 -24.44 -5.13
N SER A 172 46.65 -25.04 -6.26
CA SER A 172 45.59 -24.56 -7.13
C SER A 172 44.24 -24.88 -6.48
N GLN A 173 43.65 -23.89 -5.80
CA GLN A 173 42.28 -23.99 -5.31
C GLN A 173 41.31 -23.38 -6.33
N GLN A 174 40.76 -24.29 -7.13
CA GLN A 174 39.61 -24.13 -7.98
C GLN A 174 38.38 -24.65 -7.25
N PRO A 175 37.25 -23.92 -7.17
CA PRO A 175 35.97 -24.53 -6.85
C PRO A 175 35.19 -24.76 -8.15
N ALA A 176 35.09 -26.02 -8.55
CA ALA A 176 34.12 -26.49 -9.52
C ALA A 176 32.84 -26.94 -8.78
N SER A 177 31.71 -26.40 -9.23
CA SER A 177 30.42 -27.08 -9.46
C SER A 177 29.95 -28.25 -8.57
N ASN A 178 28.75 -28.09 -7.98
CA ASN A 178 27.66 -29.07 -8.00
C ASN A 178 26.37 -28.35 -7.55
N ALA A 179 25.33 -28.16 -8.38
CA ALA A 179 24.36 -29.12 -8.90
C ALA A 179 23.24 -29.51 -7.89
N GLN A 180 22.02 -29.09 -8.26
CA GLN A 180 20.75 -29.85 -8.19
C GLN A 180 19.81 -29.78 -6.95
N GLY A 181 18.55 -29.37 -7.24
CA GLY A 181 17.29 -29.73 -6.55
C GLY A 181 16.73 -28.66 -5.61
N GLY A 182 15.48 -28.20 -5.63
CA GLY A 182 14.26 -28.54 -6.36
C GLY A 182 13.05 -28.05 -5.54
N GLN A 183 12.19 -27.20 -6.14
CA GLN A 183 10.77 -26.93 -5.76
C GLN A 183 10.49 -26.42 -4.32
N PRO A 184 9.27 -25.94 -3.98
CA PRO A 184 7.97 -25.93 -4.67
C PRO A 184 7.67 -24.72 -5.56
#